data_AF-A0A355V3J9-F1
#
_entry.id   AF-A0A355V3J9-F1
#
_cell.length_a   1.000
_cell.length_b   1.000
_cell.length_c   1.000
_cell.angle_alpha   90.00
_cell.angle_beta   90.00
_cell.angle_gamma   90.00
#
_symmetry.space_group_name_H-M   'P 1'
#
loop_
_entity.id
_entity.type
_entity.pdbx_description
1 polymer ?
#
loop_
_entity_poly.entity_id
_entity_poly.type
_entity_poly.pdbx_seq_one_letter_code
_entity_poly.pdbx_strand_id
1 'polypeptide(L)'
;MKHKKLIISLTAVLSVILFLATFVFVWYVCDYYPDFKEFREEFEIPGLDEGAVPQGMGTTNVKYEVKQEDGTSKSDNRQFFFVSAYMTDGSPSRIYVIGEKKSNEEASEYAGYIGYVTMKFKNAEGNYVDFYGHCGGVALNENTLWVASDRTVYVAKASEEYKSKSISREILEKAIISRNPVVNNGDGTTETKDFSISFTASFDANCNASFLYLYDDSRYTSTTYDRLYVGEFYRKGNYETDLSHRLITPNGYKNTAFMYEYNISTSSDNKYGLITLDDKGLDEDNKVPEIKKIFSLPEKIQGAAFSGREGYGTNDGMIVLSQSYGLSNSQLLCFDWKKVNESANGILYSKLSVDGSGAGKTPTDDKEEIKEGELCRSSFVYNNVYKTVGGQKIPYTDSALRVYYIDINNKDMFVNNYSVPSMSEGMCVITRPGANAAPKMRVYVLFESAGKKYNKFVRERLHNVYSFIPHVK
;
A
#
# COMPACT_ATOMS: atom_id res chain seq x y z
N MET A 1 -55.29 -30.72 -26.23
CA MET A 1 -54.29 -29.94 -25.45
C MET A 1 -53.01 -29.69 -26.28
N LYS A 2 -53.11 -29.00 -27.43
CA LYS A 2 -52.00 -28.88 -28.41
C LYS A 2 -50.88 -27.90 -28.03
N HIS A 3 -51.09 -27.03 -27.03
CA HIS A 3 -50.12 -25.99 -26.67
C HIS A 3 -49.48 -26.17 -25.28
N LYS A 4 -49.67 -27.30 -24.59
CA LYS A 4 -49.09 -27.51 -23.24
C LYS A 4 -47.58 -27.33 -23.20
N LYS A 5 -46.86 -27.88 -24.19
CA LYS A 5 -45.39 -27.73 -24.27
C LYS A 5 -44.95 -26.28 -24.52
N LEU A 6 -45.71 -25.55 -25.35
CA LEU A 6 -45.47 -24.13 -25.64
C LEU A 6 -45.69 -23.27 -24.38
N ILE A 7 -46.80 -23.49 -23.67
CA ILE A 7 -47.12 -22.76 -22.44
C ILE A 7 -46.07 -23.03 -21.36
N ILE A 8 -45.70 -24.30 -21.14
CA ILE A 8 -44.65 -24.67 -20.18
C ILE A 8 -43.31 -23.98 -20.54
N SER A 9 -42.94 -23.98 -21.82
CA SER A 9 -41.68 -23.35 -22.27
C SER A 9 -41.73 -21.83 -22.11
N LEU A 10 -42.86 -21.19 -22.44
CA LEU A 10 -43.04 -19.74 -22.30
C LEU A 10 -43.02 -19.32 -20.83
N THR A 11 -43.69 -20.07 -19.95
CA THR A 11 -43.66 -19.83 -18.51
C THR A 11 -42.23 -19.95 -17.98
N ALA A 12 -41.48 -20.97 -18.37
CA ALA A 12 -40.08 -21.13 -17.96
C ALA A 12 -39.20 -19.94 -18.41
N VAL A 13 -39.33 -19.50 -19.66
CA VAL A 13 -38.60 -18.33 -20.18
C VAL A 13 -38.99 -17.04 -19.44
N LEU A 14 -40.29 -16.79 -19.22
CA LEU A 14 -40.76 -15.63 -18.49
C LEU A 14 -40.31 -15.64 -17.02
N SER A 15 -40.25 -16.80 -16.37
CA SER A 15 -39.71 -16.93 -15.02
C SER A 15 -38.22 -16.59 -14.95
N VAL A 16 -37.43 -17.01 -15.93
CA VAL A 16 -36.00 -16.63 -16.02
C VAL A 16 -35.85 -15.13 -16.27
N ILE A 17 -36.64 -14.54 -17.17
CA ILE A 17 -36.61 -13.09 -17.43
C ILE A 17 -37.02 -12.31 -16.18
N LEU A 18 -38.09 -12.73 -15.48
CA LEU A 18 -38.53 -12.10 -14.25
C LEU A 18 -37.46 -12.20 -13.17
N PHE A 19 -36.83 -13.38 -13.01
CA PHE A 19 -35.71 -13.56 -12.08
C PHE A 19 -34.55 -12.62 -12.40
N LEU A 20 -34.13 -12.54 -13.66
CA LEU A 20 -33.06 -11.62 -14.10
C LEU A 20 -33.45 -10.15 -13.89
N ALA A 21 -34.69 -9.78 -14.21
CA ALA A 21 -35.19 -8.42 -14.01
C ALA A 21 -35.26 -8.04 -12.53
N THR A 22 -35.75 -8.93 -11.66
CA THR A 22 -35.74 -8.73 -10.20
C THR A 22 -34.32 -8.67 -9.67
N PHE A 23 -33.42 -9.53 -10.13
CA PHE A 23 -32.01 -9.50 -9.75
C PHE A 23 -31.37 -8.15 -10.13
N VAL A 24 -31.52 -7.71 -11.38
CA VAL A 24 -31.02 -6.42 -11.85
C VAL A 24 -31.65 -5.25 -11.07
N PHE A 25 -32.96 -5.31 -10.82
CA PHE A 25 -33.66 -4.28 -10.04
C PHE A 25 -33.12 -4.19 -8.61
N VAL A 26 -32.99 -5.31 -7.90
CA VAL A 26 -32.44 -5.34 -6.54
C VAL A 26 -30.99 -4.84 -6.55
N TRP A 27 -30.18 -5.30 -7.52
CA TRP A 27 -28.77 -4.93 -7.66
C TRP A 27 -28.56 -3.42 -7.89
N TYR A 28 -29.39 -2.79 -8.72
CA TYR A 28 -29.26 -1.36 -9.06
C TYR A 28 -30.06 -0.41 -8.16
N VAL A 29 -31.18 -0.85 -7.58
CA VAL A 29 -32.13 0.05 -6.88
C VAL A 29 -32.12 -0.15 -5.36
N CYS A 30 -31.87 -1.36 -4.87
CA CYS A 30 -32.05 -1.66 -3.43
C CYS A 30 -30.76 -1.59 -2.62
N ASP A 31 -29.59 -1.55 -3.25
CA ASP A 31 -28.31 -1.51 -2.55
C ASP A 31 -27.87 -0.05 -2.32
N TYR A 32 -27.65 0.32 -1.06
CA TYR A 32 -27.52 1.71 -0.61
C TYR A 32 -26.36 1.86 0.38
N TYR A 33 -25.53 2.89 0.18
CA TYR A 33 -24.29 3.13 0.91
C TYR A 33 -24.41 4.45 1.69
N PRO A 34 -25.00 4.43 2.89
CA PRO A 34 -25.17 5.64 3.68
C PRO A 34 -23.82 6.27 4.03
N ASP A 35 -22.85 5.44 4.41
CA ASP A 35 -21.49 5.84 4.79
C ASP A 35 -20.76 6.59 3.65
N PHE A 36 -21.00 6.19 2.39
CA PHE A 36 -20.31 6.78 1.25
C PHE A 36 -20.71 8.24 0.99
N LYS A 37 -21.84 8.71 1.53
CA LYS A 37 -22.23 10.12 1.45
C LYS A 37 -21.30 11.07 2.19
N GLU A 38 -20.49 10.56 3.11
CA GLU A 38 -19.51 11.34 3.84
C GLU A 38 -18.21 11.56 3.05
N PHE A 39 -18.06 10.86 1.93
CA PHE A 39 -16.87 10.91 1.10
C PHE A 39 -16.91 12.13 0.21
N ARG A 40 -15.77 12.80 0.11
CA ARG A 40 -15.53 13.89 -0.80
C ARG A 40 -14.78 13.35 -2.01
N GLU A 41 -15.29 13.62 -3.20
CA GLU A 41 -14.56 13.38 -4.44
C GLU A 41 -13.35 14.33 -4.51
N GLU A 42 -12.18 13.80 -4.90
CA GLU A 42 -10.93 14.57 -4.93
C GLU A 42 -10.47 14.83 -6.37
N PHE A 43 -9.85 13.83 -7.00
CA PHE A 43 -9.27 13.96 -8.34
C PHE A 43 -9.42 12.67 -9.13
N GLU A 44 -9.45 12.78 -10.45
CA GLU A 44 -9.55 11.65 -11.38
C GLU A 44 -8.32 10.73 -11.27
N ILE A 45 -8.57 9.42 -11.32
CA ILE A 45 -7.53 8.39 -11.33
C ILE A 45 -6.98 8.30 -12.76
N PRO A 46 -5.70 8.62 -12.99
CA PRO A 46 -5.16 8.65 -14.35
C PRO A 46 -5.05 7.26 -14.97
N GLY A 47 -5.17 7.20 -16.30
CA GLY A 47 -4.85 6.00 -17.09
C GLY A 47 -5.90 4.89 -17.08
N LEU A 48 -7.02 5.03 -16.37
CA LEU A 48 -8.08 3.99 -16.33
C LEU A 48 -8.55 3.58 -17.73
N ASP A 49 -8.77 4.56 -18.61
CA ASP A 49 -9.15 4.35 -20.01
C ASP A 49 -8.00 3.84 -20.89
N GLU A 50 -6.76 3.99 -20.46
CA GLU A 50 -5.58 3.42 -21.12
C GLU A 50 -5.31 1.98 -20.69
N GLY A 51 -6.08 1.44 -19.75
CA GLY A 51 -5.88 0.10 -19.21
C GLY A 51 -4.98 0.04 -17.98
N ALA A 52 -4.79 1.18 -17.30
CA ALA A 52 -4.16 1.20 -15.99
C ALA A 52 -5.02 0.44 -14.98
N VAL A 53 -4.35 -0.38 -14.18
CA VAL A 53 -4.93 -1.08 -13.06
C VAL A 53 -4.29 -0.54 -11.78
N PRO A 54 -4.89 0.48 -11.15
CA PRO A 54 -4.34 1.12 -9.96
C PRO A 54 -4.27 0.14 -8.79
N GLN A 55 -3.22 0.22 -7.97
CA GLN A 55 -3.00 -0.68 -6.83
C GLN A 55 -2.56 0.10 -5.58
N GLY A 56 -1.57 0.99 -5.72
CA GLY A 56 -1.01 1.76 -4.61
C GLY A 56 -1.22 3.26 -4.77
N MET A 57 -1.29 3.97 -3.64
CA MET A 57 -1.25 5.43 -3.61
C MET A 57 -0.35 5.90 -2.48
N GLY A 58 0.66 6.69 -2.83
CA GLY A 58 1.58 7.34 -1.92
C GLY A 58 1.56 8.86 -2.11
N THR A 59 2.10 9.60 -1.14
CA THR A 59 2.20 11.05 -1.26
C THR A 59 3.53 11.54 -0.72
N THR A 60 4.06 12.61 -1.30
CA THR A 60 5.17 13.35 -0.69
C THR A 60 5.15 14.80 -1.15
N ASN A 61 5.82 15.65 -0.37
CA ASN A 61 6.10 17.01 -0.77
C ASN A 61 7.28 17.02 -1.73
N VAL A 62 7.14 17.73 -2.84
CA VAL A 62 8.22 17.90 -3.82
C VAL A 62 8.54 19.37 -3.92
N LYS A 63 9.82 19.69 -3.70
CA LYS A 63 10.37 21.02 -3.98
C LYS A 63 10.67 21.11 -5.47
N TYR A 64 10.23 22.18 -6.10
CA TYR A 64 10.43 22.43 -7.54
C TYR A 64 10.76 23.87 -7.81
N GLU A 65 11.34 24.14 -8.98
CA GLU A 65 11.62 25.49 -9.45
C GLU A 65 10.53 25.99 -10.39
N VAL A 66 10.07 27.21 -10.14
CA VAL A 66 9.11 27.93 -10.98
C VAL A 66 9.82 29.13 -11.60
N LYS A 67 9.84 29.18 -12.92
CA LYS A 67 10.35 30.35 -13.66
C LYS A 67 9.42 31.54 -13.47
N GLN A 68 10.00 32.67 -13.12
CA GLN A 68 9.32 33.95 -12.96
C GLN A 68 9.38 34.74 -14.28
N GLU A 69 8.53 35.76 -14.41
CA GLU A 69 8.47 36.64 -15.59
C GLU A 69 9.78 37.39 -15.84
N ASP A 70 10.55 37.68 -14.78
CA ASP A 70 11.85 38.34 -14.84
C ASP A 70 13.01 37.40 -15.25
N GLY A 71 12.70 36.14 -15.58
CA GLY A 71 13.67 35.12 -15.97
C GLY A 71 14.38 34.44 -14.78
N THR A 72 14.11 34.85 -13.54
CA THR A 72 14.62 34.17 -12.35
C THR A 72 13.84 32.90 -12.05
N SER A 73 14.40 32.00 -11.25
CA SER A 73 13.72 30.79 -10.79
C SER A 73 13.52 30.86 -9.28
N LYS A 74 12.31 30.54 -8.82
CA LYS A 74 11.96 30.49 -7.41
C LYS A 74 11.66 29.06 -7.01
N SER A 75 12.23 28.61 -5.89
CA SER A 75 11.84 27.33 -5.30
C SER A 75 10.44 27.44 -4.68
N ASP A 76 9.58 26.51 -5.05
CA ASP A 76 8.25 26.28 -4.47
C ASP A 76 8.16 24.84 -3.95
N ASN A 77 7.14 24.55 -3.14
CA ASN A 77 6.92 23.23 -2.56
C ASN A 77 5.42 22.90 -2.57
N ARG A 78 5.08 21.67 -2.98
CA ARG A 78 3.69 21.19 -3.06
C ARG A 78 3.61 19.71 -2.73
N GLN A 79 2.45 19.33 -2.21
CA GLN A 79 2.06 17.94 -2.06
C GLN A 79 1.73 17.32 -3.43
N PHE A 80 2.32 16.16 -3.73
CA PHE A 80 1.97 15.34 -4.87
C PHE A 80 1.44 13.98 -4.40
N PHE A 81 0.55 13.41 -5.20
CA PHE A 81 0.08 12.03 -5.13
C PHE A 81 0.77 11.21 -6.21
N PHE A 82 1.09 9.96 -5.86
CA PHE A 82 1.77 9.00 -6.71
C PHE A 82 0.93 7.74 -6.72
N VAL A 83 0.38 7.39 -7.88
CA VAL A 83 -0.49 6.24 -8.05
C VAL A 83 0.24 5.19 -8.87
N SER A 84 0.47 4.01 -8.29
CA SER A 84 1.06 2.90 -9.02
C SER A 84 -0.01 2.09 -9.74
N ALA A 85 0.33 1.65 -10.95
CA ALA A 85 -0.53 0.79 -11.74
C ALA A 85 0.29 -0.17 -12.60
N TYR A 86 -0.21 -1.40 -12.75
CA TYR A 86 0.19 -2.27 -13.87
C TYR A 86 -0.79 -2.08 -15.02
N MET A 87 -0.38 -2.48 -16.23
CA MET A 87 -1.12 -2.16 -17.45
C MET A 87 -1.72 -3.40 -18.09
N THR A 88 -3.02 -3.36 -18.43
CA THR A 88 -3.70 -4.48 -19.12
C THR A 88 -3.28 -4.67 -20.58
N ASP A 89 -2.66 -3.65 -21.18
CA ASP A 89 -2.20 -3.66 -22.58
C ASP A 89 -0.79 -4.28 -22.74
N GLY A 90 -0.16 -4.70 -21.64
CA GLY A 90 1.19 -5.25 -21.63
C GLY A 90 2.30 -4.20 -21.69
N SER A 91 1.97 -2.91 -21.63
CA SER A 91 2.99 -1.85 -21.48
C SER A 91 3.62 -1.87 -20.07
N PRO A 92 4.81 -1.27 -19.89
CA PRO A 92 5.46 -1.23 -18.58
C PRO A 92 4.57 -0.60 -17.50
N SER A 93 4.70 -1.09 -16.28
CA SER A 93 4.00 -0.54 -15.12
C SER A 93 4.42 0.91 -14.87
N ARG A 94 3.48 1.70 -14.33
CA ARG A 94 3.60 3.16 -14.26
C ARG A 94 3.43 3.68 -12.84
N ILE A 95 4.07 4.80 -12.56
CA ILE A 95 3.73 5.67 -11.43
C ILE A 95 3.20 6.98 -12.01
N TYR A 96 1.89 7.20 -11.85
CA TYR A 96 1.23 8.44 -12.23
C TYR A 96 1.46 9.51 -11.18
N VAL A 97 1.71 10.75 -11.61
CA VAL A 97 1.99 11.89 -10.74
C VAL A 97 0.85 12.89 -10.85
N ILE A 98 0.29 13.27 -9.69
CA ILE A 98 -0.81 14.21 -9.58
C ILE A 98 -0.45 15.27 -8.54
N GLY A 99 -0.44 16.55 -8.93
CA GLY A 99 -0.22 17.66 -8.00
C GLY A 99 -1.49 18.07 -7.27
N GLU A 100 -1.41 18.32 -5.97
CA GLU A 100 -2.54 18.84 -5.19
C GLU A 100 -3.01 20.19 -5.77
N LYS A 101 -4.31 20.33 -6.03
CA LYS A 101 -4.92 21.62 -6.40
C LYS A 101 -5.13 22.47 -5.15
N LYS A 102 -4.56 23.68 -5.11
CA LYS A 102 -4.86 24.67 -4.07
C LYS A 102 -6.16 25.38 -4.44
N SER A 103 -7.00 25.69 -3.44
CA SER A 103 -8.36 26.24 -3.64
C SER A 103 -8.42 27.57 -4.41
N ASN A 104 -7.30 28.30 -4.50
CA ASN A 104 -7.23 29.65 -5.05
C ASN A 104 -6.32 29.75 -6.29
N GLU A 105 -5.97 28.62 -6.91
CA GLU A 105 -5.03 28.59 -8.03
C GLU A 105 -5.78 28.33 -9.35
N GLU A 106 -5.88 29.36 -10.21
CA GLU A 106 -6.67 29.32 -11.45
C GLU A 106 -6.10 28.35 -12.51
N ALA A 107 -4.80 28.09 -12.49
CA ALA A 107 -4.16 26.97 -13.17
C ALA A 107 -2.68 26.95 -12.77
N SER A 108 -2.12 25.76 -12.54
CA SER A 108 -0.68 25.58 -12.38
C SER A 108 -0.25 24.35 -13.14
N GLU A 109 0.90 24.44 -13.81
CA GLU A 109 1.49 23.28 -14.50
C GLU A 109 1.81 22.13 -13.54
N TYR A 110 1.87 22.44 -12.23
CA TYR A 110 2.12 21.50 -11.14
C TYR A 110 0.84 21.11 -10.36
N ALA A 111 -0.36 21.38 -10.90
CA ALA A 111 -1.64 21.02 -10.28
C ALA A 111 -2.45 20.07 -11.17
N GLY A 112 -3.08 19.06 -10.56
CA GLY A 112 -3.79 18.00 -11.29
C GLY A 112 -2.84 16.99 -11.92
N TYR A 113 -3.29 16.30 -12.96
CA TYR A 113 -2.52 15.26 -13.62
C TYR A 113 -1.27 15.83 -14.32
N ILE A 114 -0.09 15.34 -13.93
CA ILE A 114 1.20 15.81 -14.43
C ILE A 114 1.75 14.90 -15.53
N GLY A 115 1.55 13.60 -15.41
CA GLY A 115 2.13 12.59 -16.29
C GLY A 115 2.49 11.34 -15.52
N TYR A 116 3.42 10.54 -16.03
CA TYR A 116 3.84 9.30 -15.39
C TYR A 116 5.30 8.96 -15.68
N VAL A 117 5.87 8.10 -14.84
CA VAL A 117 7.15 7.44 -15.11
C VAL A 117 6.96 5.95 -15.29
N THR A 118 7.75 5.32 -16.15
CA THR A 118 7.93 3.87 -16.15
C THR A 118 9.06 3.49 -15.20
N MET A 119 9.13 2.22 -14.82
CA MET A 119 10.17 1.70 -13.93
C MET A 119 11.05 0.69 -14.66
N LYS A 120 12.32 0.64 -14.28
CA LYS A 120 13.30 -0.32 -14.81
C LYS A 120 14.09 -0.99 -13.69
N PHE A 121 14.54 -2.22 -13.93
CA PHE A 121 15.50 -2.91 -13.06
C PHE A 121 16.67 -3.45 -13.89
N LYS A 122 17.79 -3.71 -13.23
CA LYS A 122 18.91 -4.43 -13.87
C LYS A 122 18.61 -5.92 -13.88
N ASN A 123 18.65 -6.53 -15.06
CA ASN A 123 18.57 -7.98 -15.20
C ASN A 123 19.89 -8.66 -14.82
N ALA A 124 19.97 -9.99 -14.92
CA ALA A 124 21.15 -10.77 -14.57
C ALA A 124 22.40 -10.40 -15.40
N GLU A 125 22.20 -9.91 -16.62
CA GLU A 125 23.26 -9.44 -17.52
C GLU A 125 23.68 -7.99 -17.23
N GLY A 126 23.05 -7.32 -16.27
CA GLY A 126 23.34 -5.94 -15.88
C GLY A 126 22.66 -4.87 -16.74
N ASN A 127 21.83 -5.26 -17.69
CA ASN A 127 21.09 -4.35 -18.57
C ASN A 127 19.80 -3.87 -17.89
N TYR A 128 19.47 -2.59 -18.11
CA TYR A 128 18.18 -2.05 -17.66
C TYR A 128 17.06 -2.55 -18.57
N VAL A 129 16.06 -3.17 -17.95
CA VAL A 129 14.84 -3.66 -18.61
C VAL A 129 13.60 -3.09 -17.93
N ASP A 130 12.53 -2.95 -18.70
CA ASP A 130 11.26 -2.43 -18.20
C ASP A 130 10.65 -3.35 -17.14
N PHE A 131 10.01 -2.72 -16.15
CA PHE A 131 9.29 -3.39 -15.09
C PHE A 131 7.82 -3.54 -15.44
N TYR A 132 7.33 -4.79 -15.41
CA TYR A 132 5.94 -5.16 -15.73
C TYR A 132 5.19 -5.77 -14.53
N GLY A 133 5.83 -5.82 -13.36
CA GLY A 133 5.27 -6.49 -12.18
C GLY A 133 4.04 -5.78 -11.61
N HIS A 134 3.30 -6.53 -10.79
CA HIS A 134 2.18 -6.00 -10.01
C HIS A 134 2.70 -4.95 -9.01
N CYS A 135 2.42 -3.67 -9.20
CA CYS A 135 2.85 -2.60 -8.29
C CYS A 135 1.90 -2.45 -7.09
N GLY A 136 1.74 -3.51 -6.30
CA GLY A 136 0.73 -3.64 -5.22
C GLY A 136 0.70 -2.47 -4.23
N GLY A 137 1.84 -1.80 -4.02
CA GLY A 137 1.90 -0.58 -3.24
C GLY A 137 2.99 0.37 -3.72
N VAL A 138 2.79 1.66 -3.46
CA VAL A 138 3.80 2.69 -3.66
C VAL A 138 3.86 3.60 -2.44
N ALA A 139 5.07 3.86 -1.97
CA ALA A 139 5.35 4.80 -0.89
C ALA A 139 6.63 5.56 -1.24
N LEU A 140 6.73 6.82 -0.83
CA LEU A 140 7.91 7.61 -1.12
C LEU A 140 8.07 8.78 -0.15
N ASN A 141 9.32 9.15 0.10
CA ASN A 141 9.68 10.44 0.67
C ASN A 141 10.52 11.23 -0.34
N GLU A 142 11.15 12.33 0.10
CA GLU A 142 11.99 13.16 -0.78
C GLU A 142 13.09 12.32 -1.46
N ASN A 143 13.69 11.36 -0.74
CA ASN A 143 14.95 10.72 -1.13
C ASN A 143 14.83 9.24 -1.50
N THR A 144 13.69 8.61 -1.28
CA THR A 144 13.49 7.18 -1.55
C THR A 144 12.08 6.91 -2.06
N LEU A 145 11.99 6.10 -3.11
CA LEU A 145 10.76 5.48 -3.58
C LEU A 145 10.80 3.99 -3.23
N TRP A 146 9.69 3.47 -2.72
CA TRP A 146 9.45 2.05 -2.48
C TRP A 146 8.25 1.60 -3.32
N VAL A 147 8.41 0.47 -4.00
CA VAL A 147 7.36 -0.18 -4.79
C VAL A 147 7.27 -1.65 -4.39
N ALA A 148 6.11 -2.07 -3.91
CA ALA A 148 5.86 -3.47 -3.56
C ALA A 148 5.42 -4.26 -4.79
N SER A 149 6.01 -5.45 -4.97
CA SER A 149 5.59 -6.41 -5.97
C SER A 149 5.93 -7.82 -5.51
N ASP A 150 4.92 -8.67 -5.42
CA ASP A 150 5.02 -10.05 -4.93
C ASP A 150 5.66 -10.13 -3.54
N ARG A 151 6.89 -10.62 -3.42
CA ARG A 151 7.64 -10.72 -2.15
C ARG A 151 8.65 -9.59 -1.95
N THR A 152 8.80 -8.74 -2.96
CA THR A 152 9.92 -7.82 -3.08
C THR A 152 9.45 -6.40 -2.92
N VAL A 153 10.18 -5.63 -2.11
CA VAL A 153 10.11 -4.17 -2.16
C VAL A 153 11.29 -3.68 -2.99
N TYR A 154 10.96 -3.12 -4.16
CA TYR A 154 11.91 -2.44 -5.02
C TYR A 154 12.13 -1.02 -4.51
N VAL A 155 13.38 -0.56 -4.56
CA VAL A 155 13.81 0.74 -4.05
C VAL A 155 14.44 1.53 -5.18
N ALA A 156 14.04 2.78 -5.35
CA ALA A 156 14.73 3.73 -6.21
C ALA A 156 15.28 4.91 -5.41
N LYS A 157 16.51 5.28 -5.73
CA LYS A 157 17.19 6.52 -5.32
C LYS A 157 17.40 7.38 -6.56
N ALA A 158 17.68 8.67 -6.35
CA ALA A 158 17.96 9.59 -7.45
C ALA A 158 19.12 9.06 -8.30
N SER A 159 18.98 9.17 -9.62
CA SER A 159 20.05 8.94 -10.59
C SER A 159 21.19 9.94 -10.40
N GLU A 160 22.35 9.69 -11.03
CA GLU A 160 23.50 10.60 -10.91
C GLU A 160 23.18 12.04 -11.39
N GLU A 161 22.31 12.20 -12.40
CA GLU A 161 21.82 13.51 -12.86
C GLU A 161 21.03 14.25 -11.76
N TYR A 162 20.31 13.51 -10.92
CA TYR A 162 19.42 14.04 -9.88
C TYR A 162 19.99 13.93 -8.47
N LYS A 163 21.26 13.52 -8.32
CA LYS A 163 21.90 13.25 -7.01
C LYS A 163 21.97 14.46 -6.08
N SER A 164 22.08 15.66 -6.64
CA SER A 164 22.04 16.93 -5.89
C SER A 164 20.62 17.47 -5.66
N LYS A 165 19.62 16.85 -6.29
CA LYS A 165 18.19 17.13 -6.13
C LYS A 165 17.60 16.05 -5.22
N SER A 166 16.72 15.20 -5.75
CA SER A 166 16.07 14.12 -5.01
C SER A 166 15.37 13.16 -5.98
N ILE A 167 14.99 11.97 -5.52
CA ILE A 167 14.21 11.04 -6.36
C ILE A 167 12.80 11.58 -6.61
N SER A 168 12.20 12.27 -5.64
CA SER A 168 10.88 12.87 -5.81
C SER A 168 10.88 13.96 -6.89
N ARG A 169 11.99 14.72 -6.99
CA ARG A 169 12.20 15.71 -8.05
C ARG A 169 12.45 15.06 -9.42
N GLU A 170 13.21 13.96 -9.45
CA GLU A 170 13.42 13.18 -10.69
C GLU A 170 12.10 12.64 -11.25
N ILE A 171 11.28 12.02 -10.39
CA ILE A 171 9.97 11.49 -10.80
C ILE A 171 9.08 12.61 -11.36
N LEU A 172 9.04 13.77 -10.69
CA LEU A 172 8.24 14.91 -11.16
C LEU A 172 8.70 15.42 -12.53
N GLU A 173 10.00 15.69 -12.70
CA GLU A 173 10.53 16.20 -13.97
C GLU A 173 10.36 15.18 -15.11
N LYS A 174 10.57 13.89 -14.85
CA LYS A 174 10.34 12.82 -15.84
C LYS A 174 8.86 12.61 -16.17
N ALA A 175 7.96 12.74 -15.19
CA ALA A 175 6.53 12.70 -15.46
C ALA A 175 6.08 13.84 -16.39
N ILE A 176 6.65 15.03 -16.28
CA ILE A 176 6.37 16.14 -17.21
C ILE A 176 6.83 15.78 -18.64
N ILE A 177 8.03 15.18 -18.77
CA ILE A 177 8.56 14.71 -20.07
C ILE A 177 7.61 13.70 -20.72
N SER A 178 6.99 12.81 -19.94
CA SER A 178 6.13 11.73 -20.46
C SER A 178 4.92 12.24 -21.27
N ARG A 179 4.52 13.50 -21.11
CA ARG A 179 3.42 14.12 -21.88
C ARG A 179 3.79 14.37 -23.33
N ASN A 180 5.06 14.63 -23.61
CA ASN A 180 5.57 14.83 -24.96
C ASN A 180 7.04 14.38 -25.02
N PRO A 181 7.29 13.07 -25.09
CA PRO A 181 8.64 12.53 -24.97
C PRO A 181 9.47 12.72 -26.24
N VAL A 182 8.85 12.99 -27.39
CA VAL A 182 9.54 13.15 -28.68
C VAL A 182 9.88 14.63 -28.91
N VAL A 183 11.16 14.92 -29.07
CA VAL A 183 11.69 16.25 -29.37
C VAL A 183 12.21 16.27 -30.81
N ASN A 184 11.81 17.28 -31.57
CA ASN A 184 12.33 17.53 -32.92
C ASN A 184 13.56 18.44 -32.82
N ASN A 185 14.69 17.97 -33.34
CA ASN A 185 15.90 18.74 -33.42
C ASN A 185 15.87 19.67 -34.65
N GLY A 186 16.58 20.80 -34.57
CA GLY A 186 16.65 21.78 -35.66
C GLY A 186 17.32 21.25 -36.94
N ASP A 187 17.92 20.08 -36.90
CA ASP A 187 18.54 19.36 -38.03
C ASP A 187 17.59 18.33 -38.70
N GLY A 188 16.34 18.24 -38.25
CA GLY A 188 15.34 17.30 -38.76
C GLY A 188 15.38 15.91 -38.13
N THR A 189 16.26 15.66 -37.15
CA THR A 189 16.25 14.42 -36.36
C THR A 189 15.25 14.49 -35.20
N THR A 190 14.86 13.33 -34.66
CA THR A 190 14.01 13.24 -33.47
C THR A 190 14.71 12.48 -32.36
N GLU A 191 14.51 12.93 -31.12
CA GLU A 191 15.02 12.28 -29.92
C GLU A 191 13.85 11.95 -29.00
N THR A 192 13.78 10.71 -28.49
CA THR A 192 12.83 10.34 -27.45
C THR A 192 13.53 10.46 -26.10
N LYS A 193 13.11 11.43 -25.30
CA LYS A 193 13.62 11.61 -23.94
C LYS A 193 13.19 10.47 -23.04
N ASP A 194 14.13 9.98 -22.23
CA ASP A 194 13.85 8.97 -21.23
C ASP A 194 13.07 9.57 -20.04
N PHE A 195 11.94 8.97 -19.72
CA PHE A 195 11.11 9.31 -18.57
C PHE A 195 10.96 8.13 -17.60
N SER A 196 11.87 7.14 -17.68
CA SER A 196 11.91 6.01 -16.76
C SER A 196 12.72 6.30 -15.50
N ILE A 197 12.36 5.67 -14.39
CA ILE A 197 13.18 5.59 -13.18
C ILE A 197 13.76 4.19 -13.03
N SER A 198 14.93 4.09 -12.39
CA SER A 198 15.62 2.82 -12.19
C SER A 198 15.59 2.41 -10.72
N PHE A 199 15.22 1.15 -10.46
CA PHE A 199 15.43 0.56 -9.15
C PHE A 199 16.94 0.41 -8.89
N THR A 200 17.37 0.88 -7.72
CA THR A 200 18.76 0.88 -7.27
C THR A 200 19.04 -0.21 -6.25
N ALA A 201 18.01 -0.72 -5.58
CA ALA A 201 18.08 -1.84 -4.66
C ALA A 201 16.72 -2.55 -4.58
N SER A 202 16.70 -3.70 -3.91
CA SER A 202 15.47 -4.43 -3.57
C SER A 202 15.72 -5.34 -2.37
N PHE A 203 14.67 -5.66 -1.62
CA PHE A 203 14.76 -6.62 -0.51
C PHE A 203 13.51 -7.52 -0.46
N ASP A 204 13.66 -8.75 0.05
CA ASP A 204 12.52 -9.60 0.41
C ASP A 204 11.86 -9.01 1.66
N ALA A 205 10.57 -8.74 1.57
CA ALA A 205 9.81 -8.10 2.65
C ALA A 205 9.46 -9.06 3.80
N ASN A 206 9.88 -10.33 3.74
CA ASN A 206 9.49 -11.41 4.67
C ASN A 206 7.98 -11.72 4.66
N CYS A 207 7.24 -11.23 3.65
CA CYS A 207 5.82 -11.47 3.39
C CYS A 207 5.55 -11.29 1.89
N ASN A 208 4.32 -11.57 1.44
CA ASN A 208 3.90 -11.23 0.07
C ASN A 208 3.50 -9.74 0.01
N ALA A 209 4.49 -8.84 -0.02
CA ALA A 209 4.34 -7.39 -0.14
C ALA A 209 3.29 -6.97 -1.21
N SER A 210 2.08 -6.68 -0.73
CA SER A 210 0.91 -6.39 -1.56
C SER A 210 0.45 -4.95 -1.43
N PHE A 211 0.83 -4.23 -0.37
CA PHE A 211 0.57 -2.80 -0.22
C PHE A 211 1.65 -2.11 0.61
N LEU A 212 1.76 -0.80 0.44
CA LEU A 212 2.70 0.06 1.17
C LEU A 212 1.97 1.26 1.75
N TYR A 213 2.46 1.76 2.89
CA TYR A 213 2.06 3.05 3.43
C TYR A 213 3.26 3.73 4.11
N LEU A 214 3.47 5.01 3.83
CA LEU A 214 4.45 5.84 4.54
C LEU A 214 3.71 6.71 5.56
N TYR A 215 4.01 6.51 6.84
CA TYR A 215 3.71 7.47 7.88
C TYR A 215 4.80 8.53 7.89
N ASP A 216 4.41 9.77 7.60
CA ASP A 216 5.25 10.97 7.70
C ASP A 216 4.87 11.72 9.00
N ASP A 217 5.81 11.90 9.91
CA ASP A 217 5.59 12.67 11.14
C ASP A 217 5.82 14.16 10.89
N SER A 218 4.72 14.87 10.59
CA SER A 218 4.75 16.27 10.17
C SER A 218 5.26 17.27 11.21
N ARG A 219 5.53 16.83 12.44
CA ARG A 219 6.13 17.67 13.49
C ARG A 219 7.61 17.90 13.25
N TYR A 220 8.24 17.05 12.44
CA TYR A 220 9.67 17.09 12.18
C TYR A 220 9.95 17.21 10.69
N THR A 221 11.02 17.92 10.34
CA THR A 221 11.55 17.95 8.98
C THR A 221 12.46 16.77 8.68
N SER A 222 12.93 16.07 9.72
CA SER A 222 13.72 14.86 9.62
C SER A 222 12.81 13.64 9.50
N THR A 223 13.23 12.66 8.70
CA THR A 223 12.52 11.38 8.51
C THR A 223 12.70 10.39 9.66
N THR A 224 13.41 10.76 10.75
CA THR A 224 13.69 9.88 11.90
C THR A 224 12.43 9.25 12.51
N TYR A 225 11.31 9.98 12.50
CA TYR A 225 10.04 9.55 13.07
C TYR A 225 9.06 9.00 12.02
N ASP A 226 9.46 9.00 10.76
CA ASP A 226 8.69 8.41 9.68
C ASP A 226 8.77 6.89 9.74
N ARG A 227 7.75 6.20 9.25
CA ARG A 227 7.69 4.74 9.22
C ARG A 227 7.15 4.26 7.90
N LEU A 228 7.82 3.27 7.33
CA LEU A 228 7.28 2.51 6.21
C LEU A 228 6.53 1.29 6.76
N TYR A 229 5.32 1.07 6.26
CA TYR A 229 4.52 -0.10 6.52
C TYR A 229 4.40 -0.92 5.25
N VAL A 230 4.70 -2.22 5.34
CA VAL A 230 4.63 -3.18 4.21
C VAL A 230 3.71 -4.32 4.64
N GLY A 231 2.60 -4.51 3.94
CA GLY A 231 1.64 -5.55 4.28
C GLY A 231 1.34 -6.49 3.14
N GLU A 232 0.78 -7.65 3.48
CA GLU A 232 0.40 -8.68 2.53
C GLU A 232 -1.11 -8.85 2.40
N PHE A 233 -1.53 -9.34 1.23
CA PHE A 233 -2.91 -9.63 0.92
C PHE A 233 -3.20 -11.13 1.11
N TYR A 234 -4.26 -11.46 1.83
CA TYR A 234 -4.74 -12.84 1.97
C TYR A 234 -6.12 -13.05 1.32
N ARG A 235 -6.21 -14.10 0.52
CA ARG A 235 -7.47 -14.72 0.09
C ARG A 235 -7.29 -16.21 -0.12
N LYS A 236 -8.01 -17.02 0.67
CA LYS A 236 -8.01 -18.48 0.59
C LYS A 236 -8.11 -19.00 -0.85
N GLY A 237 -7.27 -19.97 -1.20
CA GLY A 237 -7.26 -20.65 -2.50
C GLY A 237 -6.58 -19.92 -3.66
N ASN A 238 -6.39 -18.59 -3.60
CA ASN A 238 -5.73 -17.84 -4.68
C ASN A 238 -4.49 -17.09 -4.23
N TYR A 239 -4.55 -16.46 -3.04
CA TYR A 239 -3.51 -15.60 -2.50
C TYR A 239 -3.30 -15.98 -1.04
N GLU A 240 -2.73 -17.15 -0.83
CA GLU A 240 -2.47 -17.67 0.51
C GLU A 240 -1.15 -17.11 1.06
N THR A 241 -1.22 -16.65 2.30
CA THR A 241 -0.07 -16.19 3.09
C THR A 241 0.57 -17.37 3.80
N ASP A 242 1.77 -17.17 4.35
CA ASP A 242 2.42 -18.19 5.16
C ASP A 242 1.52 -18.62 6.33
N LEU A 243 1.49 -19.91 6.66
CA LEU A 243 0.69 -20.42 7.78
C LEU A 243 1.08 -19.76 9.11
N SER A 244 2.37 -19.42 9.28
CA SER A 244 2.86 -18.70 10.46
C SER A 244 2.32 -17.27 10.56
N HIS A 245 1.76 -16.69 9.48
CA HIS A 245 1.14 -15.36 9.51
C HIS A 245 -0.33 -15.41 9.92
N ARG A 246 -0.91 -16.61 10.04
CA ARG A 246 -2.32 -16.81 10.37
C ARG A 246 -2.47 -17.01 11.87
N LEU A 247 -3.17 -16.09 12.53
CA LEU A 247 -3.32 -16.07 13.99
C LEU A 247 -4.80 -16.00 14.38
N ILE A 248 -5.12 -16.58 15.53
CA ILE A 248 -6.36 -16.33 16.26
C ILE A 248 -6.07 -15.21 17.25
N THR A 249 -6.82 -14.12 17.15
CA THR A 249 -6.72 -12.98 18.07
C THR A 249 -7.26 -13.36 19.45
N PRO A 250 -6.94 -12.58 20.51
CA PRO A 250 -7.47 -12.84 21.85
C PRO A 250 -8.99 -12.91 21.93
N ASN A 251 -9.71 -12.22 21.03
CA ASN A 251 -11.18 -12.26 20.96
C ASN A 251 -11.71 -13.25 19.90
N GLY A 252 -10.88 -14.22 19.49
CA GLY A 252 -11.28 -15.34 18.64
C GLY A 252 -11.46 -15.02 17.15
N TYR A 253 -11.05 -13.84 16.69
CA TYR A 253 -11.06 -13.51 15.27
C TYR A 253 -9.85 -14.14 14.57
N LYS A 254 -10.00 -14.52 13.30
CA LYS A 254 -8.90 -15.10 12.51
C LYS A 254 -8.23 -14.03 11.66
N ASN A 255 -7.06 -13.59 12.10
CA ASN A 255 -6.13 -12.83 11.27
C ASN A 255 -5.35 -13.78 10.35
N THR A 256 -5.08 -13.33 9.14
CA THR A 256 -4.53 -14.20 8.07
C THR A 256 -3.37 -13.57 7.32
N ALA A 257 -2.97 -12.37 7.69
CA ALA A 257 -1.89 -11.64 7.03
C ALA A 257 -1.09 -10.85 8.06
N PHE A 258 0.13 -10.48 7.72
CA PHE A 258 0.98 -9.57 8.47
C PHE A 258 1.23 -8.25 7.74
N MET A 259 1.46 -7.21 8.53
CA MET A 259 2.05 -5.96 8.10
C MET A 259 3.24 -5.61 9.00
N TYR A 260 4.35 -5.24 8.37
CA TYR A 260 5.62 -4.95 9.01
C TYR A 260 5.89 -3.45 9.03
N GLU A 261 6.34 -2.95 10.19
CA GLU A 261 6.82 -1.58 10.35
C GLU A 261 8.34 -1.53 10.23
N TYR A 262 8.85 -0.59 9.45
CA TYR A 262 10.27 -0.31 9.25
C TYR A 262 10.57 1.14 9.62
N ASN A 263 11.73 1.36 10.24
CA ASN A 263 12.24 2.71 10.49
C ASN A 263 12.92 3.26 9.23
N ILE A 264 12.66 4.52 8.91
CA ILE A 264 13.36 5.23 7.84
C ILE A 264 14.79 5.53 8.29
N SER A 265 15.75 5.32 7.39
CA SER A 265 17.14 5.73 7.61
C SER A 265 17.33 7.20 7.25
N THR A 266 18.03 7.94 8.10
CA THR A 266 18.48 9.31 7.80
C THR A 266 19.80 9.35 7.03
N SER A 267 20.46 8.20 6.84
CA SER A 267 21.70 8.11 6.06
C SER A 267 21.38 8.15 4.56
N SER A 268 22.01 9.09 3.85
CA SER A 268 21.93 9.19 2.39
C SER A 268 22.47 7.95 1.67
N ASP A 269 23.46 7.29 2.28
CA ASP A 269 24.19 6.17 1.67
C ASP A 269 23.47 4.83 1.85
N ASN A 270 22.41 4.80 2.67
CA ASN A 270 21.60 3.60 2.84
C ASN A 270 20.79 3.31 1.56
N LYS A 271 21.16 2.23 0.87
CA LYS A 271 20.57 1.82 -0.41
C LYS A 271 19.06 1.54 -0.34
N TYR A 272 18.54 1.15 0.83
CA TYR A 272 17.13 0.86 1.03
C TYR A 272 16.30 2.05 1.52
N GLY A 273 16.95 3.12 2.01
CA GLY A 273 16.28 4.19 2.76
C GLY A 273 15.69 3.76 4.11
N LEU A 274 16.08 2.59 4.62
CA LEU A 274 15.53 1.97 5.84
C LEU A 274 16.67 1.56 6.78
N ILE A 275 16.43 1.60 8.09
CA ILE A 275 17.39 1.04 9.06
C ILE A 275 17.52 -0.46 8.80
N THR A 276 18.77 -0.93 8.67
CA THR A 276 19.13 -2.32 8.38
C THR A 276 19.57 -3.05 9.63
N LEU A 277 19.54 -4.38 9.57
CA LEU A 277 20.11 -5.24 10.61
C LEU A 277 21.57 -4.87 10.91
N ASP A 278 21.91 -4.82 12.20
CA ASP A 278 23.25 -4.51 12.73
C ASP A 278 23.76 -5.65 13.62
N ASP A 279 24.04 -6.80 13.01
CA ASP A 279 24.70 -7.94 13.67
C ASP A 279 26.06 -8.17 13.00
N LYS A 280 27.13 -8.29 13.81
CA LYS A 280 28.51 -8.45 13.36
C LYS A 280 28.75 -9.71 12.53
N GLY A 281 27.88 -10.71 12.64
CA GLY A 281 27.94 -11.94 11.86
C GLY A 281 27.32 -11.82 10.47
N LEU A 282 26.63 -10.73 10.15
CA LEU A 282 26.03 -10.50 8.83
C LEU A 282 27.06 -9.93 7.86
N ASP A 283 27.07 -10.46 6.64
CA ASP A 283 27.74 -9.82 5.51
C ASP A 283 26.88 -8.69 4.92
N GLU A 284 27.44 -7.88 4.03
CA GLU A 284 26.76 -6.71 3.46
C GLU A 284 25.49 -7.03 2.65
N ASP A 285 25.41 -8.21 2.05
CA ASP A 285 24.22 -8.65 1.31
C ASP A 285 23.10 -9.08 2.27
N ASN A 286 23.47 -9.57 3.46
CA ASN A 286 22.55 -9.97 4.52
C ASN A 286 22.12 -8.81 5.45
N LYS A 287 22.68 -7.61 5.30
CA LYS A 287 22.22 -6.39 6.00
C LYS A 287 20.95 -5.82 5.34
N VAL A 288 19.84 -6.57 5.45
CA VAL A 288 18.53 -6.17 4.95
C VAL A 288 17.80 -5.23 5.92
N PRO A 289 16.71 -4.54 5.49
CA PRO A 289 15.90 -3.72 6.37
C PRO A 289 15.39 -4.48 7.61
N GLU A 290 15.50 -3.85 8.78
CA GLU A 290 15.10 -4.42 10.06
C GLU A 290 13.60 -4.20 10.30
N ILE A 291 12.87 -5.29 10.56
CA ILE A 291 11.46 -5.25 10.97
C ILE A 291 11.38 -4.82 12.43
N LYS A 292 10.65 -3.74 12.73
CA LYS A 292 10.50 -3.21 14.09
C LYS A 292 9.29 -3.74 14.82
N LYS A 293 8.18 -3.93 14.10
CA LYS A 293 6.92 -4.46 14.63
C LYS A 293 6.19 -5.27 13.56
N ILE A 294 5.43 -6.25 14.02
CA ILE A 294 4.47 -6.99 13.21
C ILE A 294 3.06 -6.64 13.68
N PHE A 295 2.16 -6.36 12.75
CA PHE A 295 0.72 -6.26 12.98
C PHE A 295 0.04 -7.42 12.28
N SER A 296 -0.73 -8.22 13.02
CA SER A 296 -1.59 -9.23 12.41
C SER A 296 -2.88 -8.59 11.91
N LEU A 297 -3.24 -8.92 10.68
CA LEU A 297 -4.30 -8.29 9.92
C LEU A 297 -5.42 -9.26 9.58
N PRO A 298 -6.66 -8.75 9.44
CA PRO A 298 -7.76 -9.46 8.81
C PRO A 298 -7.44 -9.90 7.37
N GLU A 299 -8.31 -10.71 6.79
CA GLU A 299 -8.20 -11.07 5.38
C GLU A 299 -8.46 -9.90 4.43
N LYS A 300 -7.97 -10.01 3.19
CA LYS A 300 -8.27 -9.13 2.05
C LYS A 300 -7.93 -7.64 2.26
N ILE A 301 -6.93 -7.34 3.08
CA ILE A 301 -6.46 -5.96 3.23
C ILE A 301 -5.60 -5.55 2.03
N GLN A 302 -5.96 -4.44 1.38
CA GLN A 302 -5.27 -3.88 0.21
C GLN A 302 -4.59 -2.53 0.48
N GLY A 303 -4.78 -1.97 1.68
CA GLY A 303 -4.18 -0.70 2.05
C GLY A 303 -4.37 -0.38 3.52
N ALA A 304 -3.52 0.50 4.03
CA ALA A 304 -3.58 1.03 5.38
C ALA A 304 -3.30 2.53 5.37
N ALA A 305 -3.89 3.27 6.31
CA ALA A 305 -3.59 4.68 6.54
C ALA A 305 -3.89 5.07 7.99
N PHE A 306 -3.14 6.03 8.54
CA PHE A 306 -3.43 6.56 9.88
C PHE A 306 -4.20 7.86 9.82
N SER A 307 -5.28 7.97 10.57
CA SER A 307 -6.04 9.19 10.76
C SER A 307 -5.88 9.72 12.17
N GLY A 308 -5.59 11.01 12.32
CA GLY A 308 -5.62 11.69 13.60
C GLY A 308 -4.48 11.36 14.55
N ARG A 309 -3.34 10.86 14.05
CA ARG A 309 -2.10 10.77 14.83
C ARG A 309 -1.40 12.12 14.87
N GLU A 310 -1.12 12.63 16.05
CA GLU A 310 -0.26 13.80 16.28
C GLU A 310 1.20 13.49 15.90
N GLY A 311 1.65 12.25 16.10
CA GLY A 311 3.02 11.85 15.81
C GLY A 311 3.31 10.36 15.99
N TYR A 312 4.54 9.94 15.68
CA TYR A 312 4.93 8.54 15.86
C TYR A 312 4.98 8.12 17.33
N GLY A 313 5.48 9.01 18.21
CA GLY A 313 5.59 8.77 19.64
C GLY A 313 4.25 8.82 20.40
N THR A 314 3.17 9.19 19.72
CA THR A 314 1.83 9.26 20.29
C THR A 314 1.01 8.03 19.91
N ASN A 315 0.06 7.70 20.77
CA ASN A 315 -0.85 6.55 20.63
C ASN A 315 -2.28 7.00 20.30
N ASP A 316 -2.48 8.23 19.88
CA ASP A 316 -3.76 8.79 19.47
C ASP A 316 -4.14 8.37 18.04
N GLY A 317 -5.35 8.73 17.63
CA GLY A 317 -5.84 8.49 16.28
C GLY A 317 -6.31 7.07 16.02
N MET A 318 -6.47 6.77 14.73
CA MET A 318 -6.98 5.52 14.21
C MET A 318 -6.07 4.98 13.12
N ILE A 319 -6.00 3.66 13.00
CA ILE A 319 -5.57 2.99 11.77
C ILE A 319 -6.81 2.60 10.97
N VAL A 320 -6.82 2.94 9.69
CA VAL A 320 -7.86 2.58 8.73
C VAL A 320 -7.29 1.53 7.80
N LEU A 321 -8.01 0.41 7.63
CA LEU A 321 -7.66 -0.67 6.72
C LEU A 321 -8.68 -0.78 5.58
N SER A 322 -8.20 -0.88 4.35
CA SER A 322 -9.01 -1.09 3.15
C SER A 322 -9.18 -2.59 2.95
N GLN A 323 -10.37 -3.13 3.21
CA GLN A 323 -10.70 -4.55 3.02
C GLN A 323 -11.55 -4.73 1.75
N SER A 324 -11.00 -5.37 0.72
CA SER A 324 -11.68 -5.50 -0.58
C SER A 324 -11.14 -6.65 -1.42
N TYR A 325 -11.95 -7.11 -2.40
CA TYR A 325 -11.47 -8.00 -3.46
C TYR A 325 -12.46 -8.07 -4.63
N GLY A 326 -11.93 -7.92 -5.85
CA GLY A 326 -12.67 -8.14 -7.10
C GLY A 326 -13.91 -7.24 -7.22
N LEU A 327 -15.04 -7.82 -7.62
CA LEU A 327 -16.28 -7.07 -7.87
C LEU A 327 -17.07 -6.75 -6.59
N SER A 328 -16.59 -7.15 -5.42
CA SER A 328 -17.29 -6.93 -4.16
C SER A 328 -17.09 -5.49 -3.67
N ASN A 329 -18.13 -4.95 -3.03
CA ASN A 329 -18.03 -3.72 -2.25
C ASN A 329 -16.95 -3.85 -1.19
N SER A 330 -16.25 -2.77 -0.90
CA SER A 330 -15.22 -2.76 0.13
C SER A 330 -15.76 -2.34 1.48
N GLN A 331 -14.96 -2.61 2.50
CA GLN A 331 -15.15 -2.13 3.86
C GLN A 331 -13.90 -1.34 4.26
N LEU A 332 -14.08 -0.16 4.86
CA LEU A 332 -12.98 0.56 5.51
C LEU A 332 -13.09 0.36 7.01
N LEU A 333 -12.20 -0.48 7.54
CA LEU A 333 -12.19 -0.89 8.94
C LEU A 333 -11.36 0.10 9.75
N CYS A 334 -11.94 0.70 10.78
CA CYS A 334 -11.26 1.68 11.62
C CYS A 334 -10.99 1.10 13.01
N PHE A 335 -9.74 1.23 13.46
CA PHE A 335 -9.31 0.76 14.77
C PHE A 335 -8.66 1.88 15.57
N ASP A 336 -8.97 1.98 16.85
CA ASP A 336 -8.30 2.86 17.80
C ASP A 336 -6.81 2.48 17.90
N TRP A 337 -5.94 3.43 17.54
CA TRP A 337 -4.51 3.15 17.46
C TRP A 337 -3.87 2.94 18.83
N LYS A 338 -4.41 3.55 19.89
CA LYS A 338 -3.94 3.34 21.26
C LYS A 338 -4.08 1.89 21.64
N LYS A 339 -5.24 1.31 21.36
CA LYS A 339 -5.55 -0.09 21.64
C LYS A 339 -4.75 -1.04 20.78
N VAL A 340 -4.48 -0.69 19.52
CA VAL A 340 -3.63 -1.51 18.64
C VAL A 340 -2.18 -1.51 19.13
N ASN A 341 -1.62 -0.36 19.50
CA ASN A 341 -0.18 -0.20 19.77
C ASN A 341 0.20 -0.34 21.26
N GLU A 342 -0.76 -0.50 22.18
CA GLU A 342 -0.45 -0.70 23.60
C GLU A 342 0.30 -2.01 23.85
N SER A 343 1.24 -1.98 24.80
CA SER A 343 2.09 -3.13 25.10
C SER A 343 1.31 -4.39 25.47
N ALA A 344 0.14 -4.24 26.11
CA ALA A 344 -0.74 -5.33 26.51
C ALA A 344 -1.36 -6.09 25.33
N ASN A 345 -1.54 -5.41 24.18
CA ASN A 345 -2.01 -6.04 22.94
C ASN A 345 -0.89 -6.79 22.19
N GLY A 346 0.38 -6.54 22.55
CA GLY A 346 1.53 -7.18 21.91
C GLY A 346 1.95 -8.48 22.58
N ILE A 347 2.37 -9.46 21.78
CA ILE A 347 3.04 -10.68 22.22
C ILE A 347 4.39 -10.83 21.51
N LEU A 348 5.38 -11.46 22.15
CA LEU A 348 6.61 -11.83 21.44
C LEU A 348 6.30 -12.89 20.39
N TYR A 349 6.92 -12.81 19.21
CA TYR A 349 6.73 -13.80 18.16
C TYR A 349 7.04 -15.22 18.65
N SER A 350 8.12 -15.38 19.42
CA SER A 350 8.54 -16.65 20.05
C SER A 350 7.59 -17.18 21.12
N LYS A 351 6.58 -16.40 21.53
CA LYS A 351 5.55 -16.82 22.49
C LYS A 351 4.22 -17.16 21.83
N LEU A 352 4.10 -17.00 20.51
CA LEU A 352 2.93 -17.48 19.77
C LEU A 352 2.96 -19.00 19.69
N SER A 353 1.80 -19.63 19.58
CA SER A 353 1.72 -21.05 19.25
C SER A 353 2.12 -21.29 17.79
N VAL A 354 2.69 -22.47 17.49
CA VAL A 354 3.07 -22.85 16.12
C VAL A 354 1.89 -22.76 15.17
N ASP A 355 0.71 -23.23 15.58
CA ASP A 355 -0.52 -23.20 14.78
C ASP A 355 -1.23 -21.83 14.76
N GLY A 356 -0.72 -20.84 15.51
CA GLY A 356 -1.29 -19.50 15.60
C GLY A 356 -2.58 -19.39 16.42
N SER A 357 -3.01 -20.44 17.13
CA SER A 357 -4.19 -20.45 18.02
C SER A 357 -4.08 -19.54 19.26
N GLY A 358 -2.94 -18.86 19.47
CA GLY A 358 -2.77 -17.83 20.48
C GLY A 358 -1.39 -17.88 21.11
N ALA A 359 -1.33 -17.81 22.43
CA ALA A 359 -0.08 -18.00 23.17
C ALA A 359 0.30 -19.50 23.18
N GLY A 360 1.57 -19.78 22.86
CA GLY A 360 2.11 -21.13 22.89
C GLY A 360 2.30 -21.64 24.32
N LYS A 361 2.26 -22.96 24.46
CA LYS A 361 2.57 -23.68 25.68
C LYS A 361 4.04 -24.12 25.67
N THR A 362 4.66 -24.11 26.84
CA THR A 362 6.02 -24.63 27.03
C THR A 362 5.92 -25.97 27.73
N PRO A 363 6.69 -27.00 27.33
CA PRO A 363 6.78 -28.23 28.10
C PRO A 363 7.23 -27.91 29.53
N THR A 364 6.35 -28.16 30.51
CA THR A 364 6.73 -28.19 31.93
C THR A 364 6.98 -29.64 32.35
N ASP A 365 7.61 -29.86 33.50
CA ASP A 365 7.85 -31.21 34.04
C ASP A 365 6.54 -31.98 34.37
N ASP A 366 5.37 -31.36 34.17
CA ASP A 366 4.06 -31.95 34.35
C ASP A 366 3.61 -32.72 33.09
N LYS A 367 3.06 -33.92 33.31
CA LYS A 367 2.75 -34.97 32.31
C LYS A 367 1.62 -34.63 31.32
N GLU A 368 1.33 -33.36 31.05
CA GLU A 368 0.29 -33.00 30.08
C GLU A 368 0.86 -33.07 28.65
N GLU A 369 0.27 -33.91 27.81
CA GLU A 369 0.68 -34.06 26.41
C GLU A 369 0.29 -32.79 25.63
N ILE A 370 1.27 -31.93 25.36
CA ILE A 370 1.09 -30.72 24.56
C ILE A 370 1.14 -31.10 23.07
N LYS A 371 0.11 -30.74 22.30
CA LYS A 371 0.11 -30.93 20.84
C LYS A 371 1.18 -30.06 20.20
N GLU A 372 1.83 -30.57 19.16
CA GLU A 372 2.90 -29.86 18.44
C GLU A 372 2.50 -28.44 17.99
N GLY A 373 1.28 -28.27 17.48
CA GLY A 373 0.74 -26.97 17.09
C GLY A 373 0.58 -25.97 18.24
N GLU A 374 0.38 -26.45 19.47
CA GLU A 374 0.19 -25.63 20.66
C GLU A 374 1.52 -25.18 21.28
N LEU A 375 2.66 -25.69 20.83
CA LEU A 375 3.99 -25.31 21.33
C LEU A 375 4.33 -23.86 20.98
N CYS A 376 5.16 -23.23 21.80
CA CYS A 376 5.77 -21.94 21.47
C CYS A 376 6.58 -22.00 20.17
N ARG A 377 6.46 -20.96 19.35
CA ARG A 377 7.31 -20.76 18.17
C ARG A 377 8.77 -20.56 18.57
N SER A 378 9.64 -20.84 17.61
CA SER A 378 11.01 -20.31 17.64
C SER A 378 11.04 -18.80 17.39
N SER A 379 12.22 -18.21 17.44
CA SER A 379 12.44 -16.81 17.07
C SER A 379 12.02 -16.53 15.62
N PHE A 380 11.68 -15.28 15.31
CA PHE A 380 11.30 -14.89 13.96
C PHE A 380 12.48 -15.07 13.00
N VAL A 381 12.29 -15.75 11.87
CA VAL A 381 13.35 -16.04 10.90
C VAL A 381 13.27 -15.05 9.74
N TYR A 382 14.37 -14.38 9.41
CA TYR A 382 14.45 -13.54 8.22
C TYR A 382 14.71 -14.41 6.98
N ASN A 383 13.94 -14.19 5.92
CA ASN A 383 13.98 -15.06 4.74
C ASN A 383 15.26 -14.84 3.95
N ASN A 384 15.98 -15.93 3.69
CA ASN A 384 17.26 -15.92 2.99
C ASN A 384 18.34 -15.03 3.63
N VAL A 385 18.21 -14.74 4.92
CA VAL A 385 19.22 -13.99 5.68
C VAL A 385 20.00 -14.93 6.59
N TYR A 386 21.33 -14.89 6.49
CA TYR A 386 22.23 -15.76 7.23
C TYR A 386 23.32 -14.95 7.92
N LYS A 387 23.70 -15.39 9.13
CA LYS A 387 24.88 -14.89 9.83
C LYS A 387 25.94 -15.96 10.00
N THR A 388 27.20 -15.55 10.08
CA THR A 388 28.33 -16.43 10.32
C THR A 388 28.68 -16.47 11.80
N VAL A 389 28.60 -17.64 12.42
CA VAL A 389 29.00 -17.87 13.82
C VAL A 389 29.96 -19.06 13.85
N GLY A 390 31.18 -18.84 14.36
CA GLY A 390 32.19 -19.90 14.42
C GLY A 390 32.55 -20.52 13.06
N GLY A 391 32.45 -19.75 11.97
CA GLY A 391 32.69 -20.23 10.60
C GLY A 391 31.51 -20.95 9.94
N GLN A 392 30.38 -21.13 10.64
CA GLN A 392 29.16 -21.72 10.10
C GLN A 392 28.14 -20.65 9.75
N LYS A 393 27.48 -20.79 8.58
CA LYS A 393 26.33 -19.96 8.21
C LYS A 393 25.06 -20.53 8.85
N ILE A 394 24.37 -19.72 9.64
CA ILE A 394 23.09 -20.06 10.26
C ILE A 394 22.03 -19.03 9.90
N PRO A 395 20.74 -19.40 9.80
CA PRO A 395 19.67 -18.43 9.57
C PRO A 395 19.67 -17.33 10.62
N TYR A 396 19.48 -16.09 10.20
CA TYR A 396 19.32 -14.97 11.12
C TYR A 396 17.92 -15.00 11.73
N THR A 397 17.85 -14.84 13.05
CA THR A 397 16.58 -14.83 13.79
C THR A 397 16.51 -13.67 14.77
N ASP A 398 15.31 -13.13 14.96
CA ASP A 398 15.00 -12.09 15.95
C ASP A 398 14.07 -12.63 17.03
N SER A 399 14.57 -12.68 18.27
CA SER A 399 13.82 -13.14 19.44
C SER A 399 13.03 -12.05 20.15
N ALA A 400 13.29 -10.77 19.83
CA ALA A 400 12.69 -9.61 20.47
C ALA A 400 11.46 -9.06 19.72
N LEU A 401 11.24 -9.53 18.48
CA LEU A 401 10.15 -9.04 17.65
C LEU A 401 8.77 -9.32 18.25
N ARG A 402 7.92 -8.29 18.24
CA ARG A 402 6.56 -8.33 18.79
C ARG A 402 5.52 -8.31 17.68
N VAL A 403 4.46 -9.09 17.89
CA VAL A 403 3.24 -9.13 17.08
C VAL A 403 2.12 -8.45 17.85
N TYR A 404 1.46 -7.50 17.23
CA TYR A 404 0.28 -6.78 17.73
C TYR A 404 -0.96 -7.24 16.97
N TYR A 405 -2.08 -7.42 17.67
CA TYR A 405 -3.33 -7.86 17.05
C TYR A 405 -4.17 -6.67 16.59
N ILE A 406 -4.56 -6.65 15.32
CA ILE A 406 -5.68 -5.83 14.85
C ILE A 406 -6.92 -6.72 14.86
N ASP A 407 -7.77 -6.56 15.87
CA ASP A 407 -8.81 -7.52 16.23
C ASP A 407 -10.21 -6.93 16.03
N ILE A 408 -10.91 -7.39 14.98
CA ILE A 408 -12.28 -6.96 14.65
C ILE A 408 -13.27 -7.31 15.77
N ASN A 409 -13.01 -8.37 16.55
CA ASN A 409 -13.90 -8.79 17.62
C ASN A 409 -13.66 -7.99 18.92
N ASN A 410 -12.60 -7.19 19.00
CA ASN A 410 -12.35 -6.32 20.15
C ASN A 410 -13.15 -5.02 20.02
N LYS A 411 -14.24 -4.90 20.77
CA LYS A 411 -15.17 -3.76 20.69
C LYS A 411 -14.58 -2.41 21.13
N ASP A 412 -13.53 -2.43 21.96
CA ASP A 412 -12.85 -1.20 22.37
C ASP A 412 -11.81 -0.75 21.33
N MET A 413 -11.33 -1.69 20.51
CA MET A 413 -10.34 -1.45 19.46
C MET A 413 -11.00 -1.16 18.12
N PHE A 414 -12.01 -1.92 17.72
CA PHE A 414 -12.72 -1.78 16.45
C PHE A 414 -13.83 -0.73 16.59
N VAL A 415 -13.56 0.48 16.09
CA VAL A 415 -14.36 1.67 16.40
C VAL A 415 -15.33 2.08 15.29
N ASN A 416 -15.09 1.64 14.05
CA ASN A 416 -16.00 1.91 12.94
C ASN A 416 -15.77 0.96 11.75
N ASN A 417 -16.78 0.84 10.91
CA ASN A 417 -16.74 0.19 9.62
C ASN A 417 -17.56 1.02 8.61
N TYR A 418 -16.93 1.43 7.52
CA TYR A 418 -17.58 2.15 6.42
C TYR A 418 -17.81 1.21 5.24
N SER A 419 -19.07 1.12 4.80
CA SER A 419 -19.41 0.38 3.58
C SER A 419 -19.28 1.28 2.35
N VAL A 420 -18.51 0.84 1.35
CA VAL A 420 -18.16 1.63 0.16
C VAL A 420 -18.50 0.85 -1.12
N PRO A 421 -19.10 1.47 -2.17
CA PRO A 421 -19.77 0.75 -3.26
C PRO A 421 -18.83 0.11 -4.30
N SER A 422 -17.54 -0.03 -3.99
CA SER A 422 -16.51 -0.39 -4.95
C SER A 422 -15.27 -0.95 -4.26
N MET A 423 -14.45 -1.71 -5.01
CA MET A 423 -13.14 -2.20 -4.60
C MET A 423 -12.18 -1.04 -4.29
N SER A 424 -11.87 -0.87 -3.01
CA SER A 424 -10.85 0.06 -2.52
C SER A 424 -9.46 -0.58 -2.51
N GLU A 425 -8.44 0.20 -2.84
CA GLU A 425 -7.06 -0.23 -2.99
C GLU A 425 -6.18 0.46 -1.92
N GLY A 426 -4.98 0.91 -2.31
CA GLY A 426 -4.10 1.74 -1.50
C GLY A 426 -4.75 3.00 -0.95
N MET A 427 -4.26 3.43 0.21
CA MET A 427 -4.73 4.63 0.91
C MET A 427 -3.54 5.50 1.29
N CYS A 428 -3.78 6.79 1.42
CA CYS A 428 -2.78 7.71 1.90
C CYS A 428 -3.36 8.85 2.71
N VAL A 429 -2.47 9.63 3.30
CA VAL A 429 -2.75 10.87 4.00
C VAL A 429 -1.73 11.89 3.53
N ILE A 430 -2.15 13.16 3.44
CA ILE A 430 -1.30 14.23 2.96
C ILE A 430 -0.68 15.04 4.11
N THR A 431 0.50 15.57 3.84
CA THR A 431 1.24 16.48 4.71
C THR A 431 1.48 17.78 3.97
N ARG A 432 0.59 18.77 4.09
CA ARG A 432 0.79 20.01 3.33
C ARG A 432 2.04 20.77 3.81
N PRO A 433 2.83 21.38 2.90
CA PRO A 433 3.95 22.22 3.28
C PRO A 433 3.51 23.34 4.22
N GLY A 434 4.21 23.52 5.34
CA GLY A 434 3.87 24.55 6.32
C GLY A 434 2.58 24.32 7.09
N ALA A 435 1.95 23.15 6.97
CA ALA A 435 0.87 22.78 7.89
C ALA A 435 1.43 22.74 9.32
N ASN A 436 0.75 23.42 10.25
CA ASN A 436 1.01 23.26 11.67
C ASN A 436 0.95 21.77 12.05
N ALA A 437 1.52 21.42 13.20
CA ALA A 437 1.54 20.08 13.80
C ALA A 437 0.15 19.47 14.12
N ALA A 438 -0.92 19.89 13.44
CA ALA A 438 -2.26 19.36 13.63
C ALA A 438 -2.34 17.91 13.12
N PRO A 439 -3.04 17.02 13.85
CA PRO A 439 -3.25 15.65 13.43
C PRO A 439 -3.91 15.58 12.05
N LYS A 440 -3.42 14.66 11.22
CA LYS A 440 -3.92 14.48 9.86
C LYS A 440 -5.16 13.62 9.88
N MET A 441 -6.34 14.23 9.79
CA MET A 441 -7.61 13.50 9.96
C MET A 441 -8.12 12.83 8.68
N ARG A 442 -7.78 13.36 7.50
CA ARG A 442 -8.42 12.96 6.23
C ARG A 442 -7.64 11.85 5.53
N VAL A 443 -8.33 10.74 5.25
CA VAL A 443 -7.80 9.58 4.52
C VAL A 443 -8.28 9.64 3.08
N TYR A 444 -7.35 9.46 2.14
CA TYR A 444 -7.63 9.37 0.70
C TYR A 444 -7.59 7.90 0.29
N VAL A 445 -8.56 7.49 -0.51
CA VAL A 445 -8.82 6.09 -0.88
C VAL A 445 -8.82 5.97 -2.40
N LEU A 446 -7.96 5.08 -2.90
CA LEU A 446 -7.88 4.70 -4.31
C LEU A 446 -8.91 3.60 -4.62
N PHE A 447 -9.44 3.58 -5.84
CA PHE A 447 -10.40 2.57 -6.30
C PHE A 447 -9.98 1.99 -7.65
N GLU A 448 -10.25 0.70 -7.88
CA GLU A 448 -9.95 0.01 -9.16
C GLU A 448 -11.19 -0.13 -10.07
N SER A 449 -12.38 0.19 -9.58
CA SER A 449 -13.65 -0.22 -10.22
C SER A 449 -13.91 0.33 -11.62
N ALA A 450 -13.41 1.53 -11.92
CA ALA A 450 -13.58 2.13 -13.23
C ALA A 450 -12.57 1.64 -14.28
N GLY A 451 -11.55 0.87 -13.87
CA GLY A 451 -10.54 0.34 -14.79
C GLY A 451 -11.14 -0.61 -15.83
N LYS A 452 -10.57 -0.64 -17.04
CA LYS A 452 -11.00 -1.53 -18.15
C LYS A 452 -11.19 -2.99 -17.75
N LYS A 453 -10.41 -3.46 -16.78
CA LYS A 453 -10.46 -4.83 -16.24
C LYS A 453 -11.82 -5.18 -15.62
N TYR A 454 -12.45 -4.24 -14.91
CA TYR A 454 -13.67 -4.50 -14.14
C TYR A 454 -14.88 -3.70 -14.60
N ASN A 455 -14.70 -2.62 -15.36
CA ASN A 455 -15.77 -1.65 -15.66
C ASN A 455 -17.07 -2.29 -16.23
N LYS A 456 -16.99 -3.41 -16.95
CA LYS A 456 -18.17 -4.12 -17.49
C LYS A 456 -19.03 -4.81 -16.43
N PHE A 457 -18.50 -5.01 -15.22
CA PHE A 457 -19.12 -5.84 -14.19
C PHE A 457 -19.27 -5.13 -12.83
N VAL A 458 -18.60 -3.98 -12.62
CA VAL A 458 -18.82 -3.18 -11.40
C VAL A 458 -20.07 -2.32 -11.55
N ARG A 459 -20.88 -2.28 -10.49
CA ARG A 459 -22.10 -1.46 -10.44
C ARG A 459 -21.77 0.03 -10.46
N GLU A 460 -20.91 0.45 -9.55
CA GLU A 460 -20.51 1.85 -9.38
C GLU A 460 -19.07 2.02 -9.81
N ARG A 461 -18.86 2.83 -10.85
CA ARG A 461 -17.55 3.07 -11.44
C ARG A 461 -17.00 4.35 -10.85
N LEU A 462 -16.11 4.20 -9.88
CA LEU A 462 -15.43 5.32 -9.25
C LEU A 462 -14.20 5.69 -10.09
N HIS A 463 -14.30 6.80 -10.81
CA HIS A 463 -13.21 7.31 -11.67
C HIS A 463 -12.27 8.24 -10.89
N ASN A 464 -12.57 8.50 -9.62
CA ASN A 464 -11.88 9.46 -8.79
C ASN A 464 -11.35 8.80 -7.53
N VAL A 465 -10.29 9.38 -6.99
CA VAL A 465 -9.93 9.21 -5.59
C VAL A 465 -10.99 9.91 -4.74
N TYR A 466 -11.42 9.25 -3.66
CA TYR A 466 -12.30 9.87 -2.67
C TYR A 466 -11.57 9.99 -1.34
N SER A 467 -11.99 10.95 -0.51
CA SER A 467 -11.47 11.08 0.84
C SER A 467 -12.57 11.24 1.88
N PHE A 468 -12.28 10.87 3.12
CA PHE A 468 -13.20 11.01 4.24
C PHE A 468 -12.43 11.26 5.54
N ILE A 469 -13.14 11.64 6.60
CA ILE A 469 -12.60 11.74 7.95
C ILE A 469 -13.23 10.63 8.77
N PRO A 470 -12.49 9.56 9.13
CA PRO A 470 -13.02 8.52 9.99
C PRO A 470 -13.37 9.09 11.36
N HIS A 471 -14.38 8.53 11.99
CA HIS A 471 -14.84 8.88 13.32
C HIS A 471 -15.29 7.62 14.07
N VAL A 472 -15.43 7.68 15.38
CA VAL A 472 -15.96 6.57 16.20
C VAL A 472 -17.48 6.54 16.05
N LYS A 473 -18.06 5.36 15.81
CA LYS A 473 -19.52 5.17 15.70
C LYS A 473 -20.22 5.06 17.04
#